data_AF-A0AAP9GTX5-F1
#
_entry.id   AF-A0AAP9GTX5-F1
#
_cell.length_a   1.000
_cell.length_b   1.000
_cell.length_c   1.000
_cell.angle_alpha   90.00
_cell.angle_beta   90.00
_cell.angle_gamma   90.00
#
_symmetry.space_group_name_H-M   'P 1'
#
loop_
_entity.id
_entity.type
_entity.pdbx_description
1 polymer ?
#
loop_
_entity_poly.entity_id
_entity_poly.type
_entity_poly.pdbx_seq_one_letter_code
_entity_poly.pdbx_strand_id
1 'polypeptide(L)' 'MSELKDTKEIFAEALRVVEFQKETPLRQLTRKILNEERQYLYSEQGVYQRRKNIRTFIDEARNSGDFQIGENK' A
#
# COMPACT_ATOMS: atom_id res chain seq x y z
N MET A 1 -4.80 -31.34 27.29
CA MET A 1 -5.61 -30.45 26.44
C MET A 1 -5.96 -29.22 27.24
N SER A 2 -5.08 -28.22 27.28
CA SER A 2 -5.37 -26.93 27.92
C SER A 2 -4.92 -25.82 26.98
N GLU A 3 -5.57 -25.76 25.82
CA GLU A 3 -5.41 -24.65 24.87
C GLU A 3 -6.45 -23.58 25.18
N LEU A 4 -6.37 -22.99 26.37
CA LEU A 4 -6.89 -21.65 26.56
C LEU A 4 -5.73 -20.72 26.24
N LYS A 5 -5.53 -20.42 24.95
CA LYS A 5 -4.67 -19.29 24.56
C LYS A 5 -5.15 -18.09 25.35
N ASP A 6 -4.25 -17.42 26.06
CA ASP A 6 -4.61 -16.22 26.82
C ASP A 6 -5.32 -15.27 25.85
N THR A 7 -6.50 -14.79 26.22
CA THR A 7 -7.26 -13.82 25.44
C THR A 7 -6.39 -12.66 24.92
N LYS A 8 -5.37 -12.23 25.70
CA LYS A 8 -4.40 -11.22 25.26
C LYS A 8 -3.58 -11.65 24.03
N GLU A 9 -3.18 -12.91 23.95
CA GLU A 9 -2.45 -13.46 22.81
C GLU A 9 -3.33 -13.49 21.55
N ILE A 10 -4.62 -13.82 21.70
CA ILE A 10 -5.58 -13.82 20.59
C ILE A 10 -5.76 -12.40 20.03
N PHE A 11 -5.92 -11.40 20.89
CA PHE A 11 -6.05 -10.00 20.46
C PHE A 11 -4.75 -9.47 19.84
N ALA A 12 -3.58 -9.85 20.36
CA ALA A 12 -2.29 -9.46 19.80
C ALA A 12 -2.09 -10.05 18.39
N GLU A 13 -2.46 -11.32 18.19
CA GLU A 13 -2.41 -11.98 16.87
C GLU A 13 -3.37 -11.30 15.88
N ALA A 14 -4.60 -11.00 16.31
CA ALA A 14 -5.59 -10.30 15.48
C ALA A 14 -5.11 -8.89 15.07
N LEU A 15 -4.50 -8.14 16.00
CA LEU A 15 -3.92 -6.82 15.71
C LEU A 15 -2.78 -6.90 14.69
N ARG A 16 -1.89 -7.89 14.80
CA ARG A 16 -0.83 -8.11 13.80
C ARG A 16 -1.40 -8.40 12.42
N VAL A 17 -2.45 -9.21 12.35
CA VAL A 17 -3.14 -9.49 11.08
C VAL A 17 -3.79 -8.23 10.52
N VAL A 18 -4.45 -7.42 11.35
CA VAL A 18 -5.06 -6.15 10.94
C VAL A 18 -3.99 -5.15 10.48
N GLU A 19 -2.87 -5.01 11.18
CA GLU A 19 -1.74 -4.17 10.75
C GLU A 19 -1.13 -4.67 9.46
N PHE A 20 -0.97 -5.99 9.31
CA PHE A 20 -0.49 -6.59 8.07
C PHE A 20 -1.48 -6.44 6.92
N GLN A 21 -2.78 -6.35 7.19
CA GLN A 21 -3.83 -6.09 6.19
C GLN A 21 -4.03 -4.60 5.94
N LYS A 22 -3.56 -3.74 6.85
CA LYS A 22 -3.70 -2.29 6.75
C LYS A 22 -3.04 -1.82 5.47
N GLU A 23 -3.77 -1.00 4.73
CA GLU A 23 -3.31 -0.47 3.47
C GLU A 23 -2.31 0.67 3.73
N THR A 24 -1.02 0.31 3.75
CA THR A 24 0.09 1.26 3.93
C THR A 24 0.20 2.22 2.73
N PRO A 25 0.80 3.41 2.90
CA PRO A 25 1.01 4.33 1.78
C PRO A 25 1.72 3.68 0.60
N LEU A 26 2.75 2.85 0.87
CA LEU A 26 3.45 2.08 -0.16
C LEU A 26 2.54 1.08 -0.90
N ARG A 27 1.64 0.40 -0.18
CA ARG A 27 0.66 -0.50 -0.80
C ARG A 27 -0.34 0.27 -1.66
N GLN A 28 -0.80 1.43 -1.21
CA GLN A 28 -1.70 2.30 -1.99
C GLN A 28 -1.05 2.75 -3.30
N LEU A 29 0.20 3.23 -3.24
CA LEU A 29 0.95 3.63 -4.43
C LEU A 29 1.16 2.44 -5.38
N THR A 30 1.61 1.29 -4.85
CA THR A 30 1.79 0.08 -5.64
C THR A 30 0.50 -0.34 -6.34
N ARG A 31 -0.64 -0.27 -5.65
CA ARG A 31 -1.95 -0.58 -6.24
C ARG A 31 -2.31 0.38 -7.37
N LYS A 32 -2.11 1.69 -7.19
CA LYS A 32 -2.34 2.70 -8.25
C LYS A 32 -1.51 2.39 -9.49
N ILE A 33 -0.22 2.10 -9.32
CA ILE A 33 0.69 1.75 -10.43
C ILE A 33 0.22 0.46 -11.11
N LEU A 34 -0.07 -0.61 -10.36
CA LEU A 34 -0.53 -1.88 -10.95
C LEU A 34 -1.85 -1.73 -11.72
N ASN A 35 -2.75 -0.87 -11.28
CA ASN A 35 -3.99 -0.59 -12.01
C ASN A 35 -3.71 0.12 -13.33
N GLU A 36 -2.81 1.10 -13.33
CA GLU A 36 -2.37 1.82 -14.53
C GLU A 36 -1.66 0.90 -15.53
N GLU A 37 -0.81 -0.01 -15.05
CA GLU A 37 -0.19 -1.04 -15.90
C GLU A 37 -1.24 -1.95 -16.53
N ARG A 38 -2.25 -2.38 -15.76
CA ARG A 38 -3.37 -3.18 -16.29
C ARG A 38 -4.16 -2.42 -17.33
N GLN A 39 -4.47 -1.15 -17.09
CA GLN A 39 -5.16 -0.31 -18.07
C GLN A 39 -4.33 -0.20 -19.34
N TYR A 40 -3.03 0.08 -19.25
CA TYR A 40 -2.16 0.14 -20.41
C TYR A 40 -2.12 -1.17 -21.21
N LEU A 41 -2.10 -2.33 -20.54
CA LEU A 41 -2.07 -3.63 -21.22
C LEU A 41 -3.40 -3.99 -21.92
N TYR A 42 -4.52 -3.51 -21.40
CA TYR A 42 -5.86 -3.89 -21.86
C TYR A 42 -6.66 -2.75 -22.50
N SER A 43 -6.03 -1.62 -22.81
CA SER A 43 -6.67 -0.48 -23.47
C SER A 43 -5.78 0.16 -24.54
N GLU A 44 -6.34 1.08 -25.32
CA GLU A 44 -5.59 1.87 -26.34
C GLU A 44 -4.75 3.01 -25.72
N GLN A 45 -4.47 2.94 -24.43
CA GLN A 45 -3.70 3.97 -23.75
C GLN A 45 -2.25 4.01 -24.27
N GLY A 46 -1.81 5.19 -24.71
CA GLY A 46 -0.45 5.38 -25.18
C GLY A 46 0.61 5.33 -24.06
N VAL A 47 1.83 4.90 -24.41
CA VAL A 47 3.00 4.82 -23.50
C VAL A 47 3.27 6.13 -22.75
N TYR A 48 3.10 7.26 -23.43
CA TYR A 48 3.29 8.58 -22.83
C TYR A 48 2.30 8.83 -21.69
N GLN A 49 1.01 8.53 -21.92
CA GLN A 49 -0.04 8.75 -20.92
C GLN A 49 0.19 7.86 -19.69
N ARG A 50 0.54 6.58 -19.89
CA ARG A 50 0.94 5.67 -18.81
C ARG A 50 2.06 6.26 -17.95
N ARG A 51 3.16 6.70 -18.59
CA ARG A 51 4.30 7.28 -17.87
C ARG A 51 3.92 8.55 -17.10
N LYS A 52 3.08 9.40 -17.69
CA LYS A 52 2.58 10.63 -17.05
C LYS A 52 1.76 10.30 -15.80
N ASN A 53 0.86 9.31 -15.88
CA ASN A 53 0.02 8.89 -14.76
C ASN A 53 0.85 8.31 -13.62
N ILE A 54 1.75 7.36 -13.91
CA ILE A 54 2.65 6.77 -12.90
C ILE A 54 3.47 7.84 -12.18
N ARG A 55 4.04 8.79 -12.94
CA ARG A 55 4.79 9.90 -12.35
C ARG A 55 3.92 10.75 -11.42
N THR A 56 2.70 11.07 -11.86
CA THR A 56 1.74 11.82 -11.05
C THR A 56 1.44 11.10 -9.73
N PHE A 57 1.21 9.78 -9.74
CA PHE A 57 0.98 9.01 -8.52
C PHE A 57 2.17 9.04 -7.56
N ILE A 58 3.40 8.97 -8.07
CA ILE A 58 4.62 9.06 -7.26
C ILE A 58 4.77 10.45 -6.66
N ASP A 59 4.52 11.50 -7.44
CA ASP A 59 4.64 12.88 -6.98
C ASP A 59 3.56 13.21 -5.94
N GLU A 60 2.31 12.75 -6.14
CA GLU A 60 1.24 12.81 -5.12
C GLU A 60 1.65 12.11 -3.82
N ALA A 61 2.17 10.89 -3.93
CA ALA A 61 2.62 10.11 -2.79
C ALA A 61 3.77 10.78 -2.03
N ARG A 62 4.71 11.43 -2.73
CA ARG A 62 5.79 12.21 -2.10
C ARG A 62 5.25 13.44 -1.38
N ASN A 63 4.29 14.13 -2.00
CA ASN A 63 3.73 15.37 -1.46
C ASN A 63 2.73 15.13 -0.32
N SER A 64 2.22 13.90 -0.14
CA SER A 64 1.27 13.60 0.93
C SER A 64 1.92 13.60 2.32
N GLY A 65 3.25 13.51 2.41
CA GLY A 65 3.98 13.41 3.68
C GLY A 65 3.89 12.02 4.33
N ASP A 66 3.10 11.09 3.79
CA ASP A 66 2.91 9.74 4.35
C ASP A 66 4.13 8.81 4.19
N PHE A 67 5.07 9.21 3.34
CA PHE A 67 6.31 8.48 3.06
C PHE A 67 7.54 9.09 3.75
N GLN A 68 7.35 10.04 4.68
CA GLN A 68 8.47 10.56 5.44
C GLN A 68 9.15 9.42 6.19
N ILE A 69 10.38 9.11 5.76
CA ILE A 69 11.32 8.25 6.48
C ILE A 69 11.43 8.87 7.87
N GLY A 70 11.17 8.07 8.90
CA GLY A 70 11.13 8.52 10.28
C GLY A 70 12.24 9.54 10.56
N GLU A 71 11.84 10.72 11.04
CA GLU A 71 12.76 11.47 11.89
C GLU A 71 13.14 10.52 13.02
N ASN A 72 14.37 9.99 12.95
CA ASN A 72 15.00 9.32 14.07
C ASN A 72 14.84 10.24 15.30
N LYS A 73 14.00 9.82 16.26
CA LYS A 73 14.01 10.29 17.64
C LYS A 73 13.97 9.08 18.55
#